data_AF-Q46JZ2-F1
#
_entry.id   AF-Q46JZ2-F1
#
_cell.length_a   1.000
_cell.length_b   1.000
_cell.length_c   1.000
_cell.angle_alpha   90.00
_cell.angle_beta   90.00
_cell.angle_gamma   90.00
#
_symmetry.space_group_name_H-M   'P 1'
#
loop_
_entity.id
_entity.type
_entity.pdbx_description
1 polymer ?
#
loop_
_entity_poly.entity_id
_entity_poly.type
_entity_poly.pdbx_seq_one_letter_code
_entity_poly.pdbx_strand_id
1 'polypeptide(L)'
;MNLPSSKALIKENQEISSWRIFLLTSATLILLIFFWRMGDFKQDPFITETLSIQGDSLSGSKLFKINCVGCHGISAQGFVGPDLHEATQEMSDKKIINQVIRGLTPPMPSFEIEPQSMADLLEYMHSLN
;
A
#
# COMPACT_ATOMS: atom_id res chain seq x y z
N MET A 1 -4.53 38.25 -61.83
CA MET A 1 -4.92 37.75 -60.50
C MET A 1 -4.52 36.28 -60.45
N ASN A 2 -3.47 35.92 -59.70
CA ASN A 2 -2.97 34.54 -59.64
C ASN A 2 -3.71 33.77 -58.55
N LEU A 3 -4.43 32.73 -58.94
CA LEU A 3 -5.10 31.81 -58.02
C LEU A 3 -4.05 30.84 -57.43
N PRO A 4 -3.97 30.67 -56.10
CA PRO A 4 -3.03 29.71 -55.51
C PRO A 4 -3.36 28.27 -55.93
N SER A 5 -2.32 27.48 -56.19
CA SER A 5 -2.42 26.08 -56.64
C SER A 5 -3.03 25.18 -55.56
N SER A 6 -3.93 24.27 -55.95
CA SER A 6 -4.60 23.30 -55.06
C SER A 6 -3.63 22.46 -54.22
N LYS A 7 -2.40 22.23 -54.70
CA LYS A 7 -1.36 21.49 -53.97
C LYS A 7 -0.86 22.23 -52.72
N ALA A 8 -0.89 23.57 -52.72
CA ALA A 8 -0.49 24.37 -51.58
C ALA A 8 -1.53 24.28 -50.44
N LEU A 9 -2.82 24.27 -50.79
CA LEU A 9 -3.92 24.10 -49.84
C LEU A 9 -3.95 22.71 -49.19
N ILE A 10 -3.55 21.66 -49.92
CA ILE A 10 -3.48 20.29 -49.38
C ILE A 10 -2.30 20.14 -48.41
N LYS A 11 -1.13 20.74 -48.71
CA LYS A 11 0.08 20.61 -47.88
C LYS A 11 -0.02 21.32 -46.52
N GLU A 12 -0.65 22.49 -46.49
CA GLU A 12 -0.88 23.27 -45.25
C GLU A 12 -1.86 22.55 -44.30
N ASN A 13 -2.88 21.88 -44.86
CA ASN A 13 -3.82 21.04 -44.13
C ASN A 13 -3.21 19.71 -43.64
N GLN A 14 -2.14 19.24 -44.27
CA GLN A 14 -1.46 17.98 -43.95
C GLN A 14 -0.41 18.14 -42.82
N GLU A 15 0.21 19.31 -42.70
CA GLU A 15 1.16 19.67 -41.61
C GLU A 15 0.44 19.99 -40.29
N ILE A 16 -0.81 20.47 -40.33
CA ILE A 16 -1.59 20.84 -39.14
C ILE A 16 -2.18 19.61 -38.40
N SER A 17 -1.99 18.39 -38.90
CA SER A 17 -2.78 17.23 -38.44
C SER A 17 -1.99 16.22 -37.57
N SER A 18 -0.74 15.89 -37.90
CA SER A 18 -0.05 14.75 -37.26
C SER A 18 0.38 15.04 -35.81
N TRP A 19 1.05 16.17 -35.54
CA TRP A 19 1.53 16.50 -34.19
C TRP A 19 0.39 16.73 -33.20
N ARG A 20 -0.71 17.35 -33.65
CA ARG A 20 -1.91 17.54 -32.82
C ARG A 20 -2.57 16.20 -32.47
N ILE A 21 -2.62 15.26 -33.41
CA ILE A 21 -3.10 13.90 -33.14
C ILE A 21 -2.19 13.20 -32.12
N PHE A 22 -0.87 13.26 -32.27
CA PHE A 22 0.07 12.68 -31.29
C PHE A 22 -0.02 13.31 -29.89
N LEU A 23 -0.25 14.62 -29.80
CA LEU A 23 -0.46 15.29 -28.52
C LEU A 23 -1.79 14.89 -27.87
N LEU A 24 -2.86 14.78 -28.65
CA LEU A 24 -4.17 14.38 -28.14
C LEU A 24 -4.18 12.91 -27.70
N THR A 25 -3.54 12.02 -28.44
CA THR A 25 -3.43 10.60 -28.07
C THR A 25 -2.54 10.40 -26.85
N SER A 26 -1.42 11.11 -26.74
CA SER A 26 -0.57 11.04 -25.54
C SER A 26 -1.28 11.60 -24.31
N ALA A 27 -1.99 12.72 -24.42
CA ALA A 27 -2.77 13.31 -23.32
C ALA A 27 -3.90 12.37 -22.84
N THR A 28 -4.60 11.72 -23.77
CA THR A 28 -5.64 10.73 -23.42
C THR A 28 -5.05 9.47 -22.79
N LEU A 29 -3.92 8.96 -23.28
CA LEU A 29 -3.23 7.83 -22.65
C LEU A 29 -2.77 8.16 -21.22
N ILE A 30 -2.21 9.36 -21.02
CA ILE A 30 -1.79 9.86 -19.71
C ILE A 30 -2.99 9.97 -18.77
N LEU A 31 -4.12 10.53 -19.23
CA LEU A 31 -5.35 10.63 -18.46
C LEU A 31 -5.90 9.25 -18.07
N LEU A 32 -5.87 8.27 -18.99
CA LEU A 32 -6.31 6.90 -18.70
C LEU A 32 -5.41 6.21 -17.68
N ILE A 33 -4.08 6.36 -17.81
CA ILE A 33 -3.11 5.82 -16.84
C ILE A 33 -3.28 6.50 -15.48
N PHE A 34 -3.49 7.81 -15.45
CA PHE A 34 -3.72 8.58 -14.23
C PHE A 34 -5.04 8.18 -13.54
N PHE A 35 -6.11 8.04 -14.32
CA PHE A 35 -7.41 7.58 -13.83
C PHE A 35 -7.34 6.17 -13.27
N TRP A 36 -6.62 5.26 -13.94
CA TRP A 36 -6.38 3.90 -13.45
C TRP A 36 -5.55 3.90 -12.15
N ARG A 37 -4.48 4.71 -12.09
CA ARG A 37 -3.62 4.84 -10.90
C ARG A 37 -4.36 5.39 -9.68
N MET A 38 -5.36 6.26 -9.87
CA MET A 38 -6.14 6.81 -8.75
C MET A 38 -7.07 5.77 -8.09
N GLY A 39 -7.46 4.71 -8.80
CA GLY A 39 -8.36 3.67 -8.28
C GLY A 39 -7.76 2.81 -7.17
N ASP A 40 -6.43 2.67 -7.12
CA ASP A 40 -5.73 1.80 -6.17
C ASP A 40 -5.59 2.39 -4.76
N PHE A 41 -5.98 3.66 -4.55
CA PHE A 41 -5.79 4.37 -3.28
C PHE A 41 -6.90 4.17 -2.25
N LYS A 42 -7.69 3.09 -2.33
CA LYS A 42 -8.65 2.76 -1.28
C LYS A 42 -7.89 2.30 -0.02
N GLN A 43 -7.72 3.23 0.92
CA GLN A 43 -7.19 2.92 2.25
C GLN A 43 -8.18 1.99 2.98
N ASP A 44 -7.65 0.92 3.57
CA ASP A 44 -8.45 0.00 4.37
C ASP A 44 -8.93 0.74 5.63
N PRO A 45 -10.25 0.83 5.89
CA PRO A 45 -10.79 1.49 7.07
C PRO A 45 -10.21 0.93 8.38
N PHE A 46 -10.01 -0.38 8.47
CA PHE A 46 -9.46 -1.03 9.66
C PHE A 46 -8.04 -0.54 9.97
N ILE A 47 -7.19 -0.46 8.94
CA ILE A 47 -5.81 0.03 9.09
C ILE A 47 -5.80 1.50 9.48
N THR A 48 -6.66 2.30 8.85
CA THR A 48 -6.74 3.75 9.12
C THR A 48 -7.19 4.01 10.55
N GLU A 49 -8.20 3.28 11.03
CA GLU A 49 -8.68 3.35 12.41
C GLU A 49 -7.62 2.89 13.40
N THR A 50 -7.02 1.71 13.19
CA THR A 50 -5.93 1.17 14.02
C THR A 50 -4.81 2.19 14.21
N LEU A 51 -4.33 2.81 13.11
CA LEU A 51 -3.22 3.77 13.14
C LEU A 51 -3.59 5.12 13.77
N SER A 52 -4.89 5.40 13.96
CA SER A 52 -5.37 6.62 14.63
C SER A 52 -5.51 6.46 16.14
N ILE A 53 -5.41 5.22 16.64
CA ILE A 53 -5.58 4.87 18.05
C ILE A 53 -4.21 4.89 18.73
N GLN A 54 -4.16 5.44 19.95
CA GLN A 54 -3.01 5.27 20.83
C GLN A 54 -3.08 3.87 21.47
N GLY A 55 -2.08 3.03 21.17
CA GLY A 55 -1.97 1.70 21.77
C GLY A 55 -1.42 1.72 23.20
N ASP A 56 -1.71 0.65 23.94
CA ASP A 56 -1.13 0.33 25.25
C ASP A 56 -0.20 -0.89 25.17
N SER A 57 1.10 -0.69 25.37
CA SER A 57 2.13 -1.75 25.29
C SER A 57 1.85 -2.92 26.25
N LEU A 58 1.31 -2.66 27.46
CA LEU A 58 1.03 -3.72 28.43
C LEU A 58 -0.07 -4.67 27.92
N SER A 59 -1.13 -4.11 27.33
CA SER A 59 -2.21 -4.86 26.71
C SER A 59 -1.71 -5.61 25.47
N GLY A 60 -0.89 -4.97 24.64
CA GLY A 60 -0.22 -5.60 23.50
C GLY A 60 0.65 -6.79 23.88
N SER A 61 1.41 -6.69 24.97
CA SER A 61 2.24 -7.78 25.48
C SER A 61 1.41 -9.01 25.87
N LYS A 62 0.22 -8.79 26.47
CA LYS A 62 -0.71 -9.89 26.80
C LYS A 62 -1.23 -10.56 25.53
N LEU A 63 -1.64 -9.77 24.54
CA LEU A 63 -2.10 -10.29 23.25
C LEU A 63 -1.02 -11.11 22.54
N PHE A 64 0.22 -10.61 22.52
CA PHE A 64 1.36 -11.31 21.96
C PHE A 64 1.62 -12.65 22.66
N LYS A 65 1.57 -12.66 24.01
CA LYS A 65 1.74 -13.87 24.83
C LYS A 65 0.67 -14.93 24.61
N ILE A 66 -0.55 -14.52 24.29
CA ILE A 66 -1.66 -15.45 24.04
C ILE A 66 -1.59 -16.02 22.62
N ASN A 67 -1.27 -15.18 21.63
CA ASN A 67 -1.49 -15.52 20.22
C ASN A 67 -0.22 -15.77 19.40
N CYS A 68 0.93 -15.20 19.80
CA CYS A 68 2.11 -15.10 18.91
C CYS A 68 3.32 -15.92 19.40
N VAL A 69 3.48 -16.09 20.72
CA VAL A 69 4.67 -16.74 21.32
C VAL A 69 4.85 -18.20 20.90
N GLY A 70 3.78 -18.89 20.51
CA GLY A 70 3.86 -20.28 20.04
C GLY A 70 4.75 -20.45 18.82
N CYS A 71 4.84 -19.42 17.96
CA CYS A 71 5.68 -19.43 16.77
C CYS A 71 6.87 -18.49 16.88
N HIS A 72 6.70 -17.32 17.50
CA HIS A 72 7.72 -16.27 17.55
C HIS A 72 8.54 -16.24 18.87
N GLY A 73 8.27 -17.15 19.80
CA GLY A 73 9.01 -17.25 21.07
C GLY A 73 8.54 -16.27 22.15
N ILE A 74 8.80 -16.59 23.42
CA ILE A 74 8.34 -15.80 24.58
C ILE A 74 8.95 -14.39 24.64
N SER A 75 10.15 -14.24 24.10
CA SER A 75 10.87 -12.98 23.99
C SER A 75 10.85 -12.46 22.56
N ALA A 76 9.96 -12.93 21.68
CA ALA A 76 9.91 -12.56 20.27
C ALA A 76 11.18 -12.92 19.46
N GLN A 77 12.03 -13.82 19.98
CA GLN A 77 13.32 -14.21 19.38
C GLN A 77 13.20 -15.17 18.18
N GLY A 78 11.98 -15.57 17.83
CA GLY A 78 11.72 -16.57 16.79
C GLY A 78 11.83 -18.02 17.26
N PHE A 79 11.14 -18.91 16.56
CA PHE A 79 11.23 -20.36 16.69
C PHE A 79 10.78 -21.03 15.40
N VAL A 80 9.46 -21.11 15.17
CA VAL A 80 8.86 -21.51 13.89
C VAL A 80 8.73 -20.30 12.97
N GLY A 81 8.28 -19.17 13.53
CA GLY A 81 8.30 -17.87 12.88
C GLY A 81 9.64 -17.15 13.11
N PRO A 82 9.92 -16.09 12.34
CA PRO A 82 11.14 -15.31 12.48
C PRO A 82 11.21 -14.56 13.82
N ASP A 83 12.41 -14.06 14.13
CA ASP A 83 12.63 -13.02 15.13
C ASP A 83 11.86 -11.73 14.75
N LEU A 84 11.28 -11.04 15.74
CA LEU A 84 10.48 -9.84 15.54
C LEU A 84 11.08 -8.56 16.14
N HIS A 85 12.27 -8.59 16.76
CA HIS A 85 12.89 -7.41 17.39
C HIS A 85 13.28 -6.31 16.39
N GLU A 86 13.35 -6.60 15.08
CA GLU A 86 13.63 -5.60 14.06
C GLU A 86 12.42 -5.39 13.12
N ALA A 87 11.31 -6.08 13.36
CA ALA A 87 10.17 -6.09 12.43
C ALA A 87 9.58 -4.70 12.19
N THR A 88 9.52 -3.85 13.22
CA THR A 88 9.03 -2.46 13.14
C THR A 88 10.02 -1.50 12.48
N GLN A 89 11.30 -1.89 12.35
CA GLN A 89 12.31 -1.13 11.60
C GLN A 89 12.33 -1.54 10.13
N GLU A 90 12.13 -2.83 9.85
CA GLU A 90 12.16 -3.40 8.50
C GLU A 90 10.84 -3.21 7.74
N MET A 91 9.71 -3.13 8.46
CA MET A 91 8.38 -3.04 7.88
C MET A 91 7.60 -1.86 8.44
N SER A 92 6.80 -1.22 7.58
CA SER A 92 5.86 -0.22 8.06
C SER A 92 4.73 -0.86 8.85
N ASP A 93 4.15 -0.12 9.79
CA ASP A 93 2.99 -0.56 10.58
C ASP A 93 1.85 -1.09 9.72
N LYS A 94 1.56 -0.42 8.59
CA LYS A 94 0.56 -0.90 7.62
C LYS A 94 0.89 -2.31 7.09
N LYS A 95 2.15 -2.62 6.83
CA LYS A 95 2.56 -3.97 6.38
C LYS A 95 2.44 -4.98 7.52
N ILE A 96 2.81 -4.61 8.73
CA ILE A 96 2.68 -5.46 9.93
C ILE A 96 1.20 -5.79 10.19
N ILE A 97 0.33 -4.77 10.22
CA ILE A 97 -1.12 -4.94 10.41
C ILE A 97 -1.68 -5.90 9.33
N ASN A 98 -1.31 -5.69 8.06
CA ASN A 98 -1.73 -6.58 6.97
C ASN A 98 -1.21 -8.01 7.15
N GLN A 99 0.04 -8.18 7.59
CA GLN A 99 0.62 -9.49 7.85
C GLN A 99 -0.18 -10.23 8.92
N VAL A 100 -0.52 -9.56 10.02
CA VAL A 100 -1.26 -10.15 11.14
C VAL A 100 -2.70 -10.51 10.74
N ILE A 101 -3.45 -9.60 10.12
CA ILE A 101 -4.86 -9.88 9.80
C ILE A 101 -5.04 -10.82 8.60
N ARG A 102 -4.03 -10.95 7.73
CA ARG A 102 -4.14 -11.76 6.49
C ARG A 102 -3.29 -13.03 6.50
N GLY A 103 -2.32 -13.17 7.40
CA GLY A 103 -1.43 -14.34 7.45
C GLY A 103 -0.68 -14.58 6.13
N LEU A 104 -0.05 -13.55 5.56
CA LEU A 104 0.50 -13.62 4.19
C LEU A 104 1.69 -14.58 4.03
N THR A 105 2.23 -15.12 5.13
CA THR A 105 3.40 -16.02 5.13
C THR A 105 3.04 -17.36 5.75
N PRO A 106 2.56 -18.35 4.97
CA PRO A 106 2.25 -19.68 5.51
C PRO A 106 3.48 -20.30 6.22
N PRO A 107 3.33 -20.94 7.39
CA PRO A 107 2.07 -21.35 8.01
C PRO A 107 1.45 -20.30 8.96
N MET A 108 1.89 -19.03 8.95
CA MET A 108 1.33 -17.98 9.80
C MET A 108 -0.18 -17.82 9.55
N PRO A 109 -1.03 -17.99 10.59
CA PRO A 109 -2.47 -17.84 10.43
C PRO A 109 -2.86 -16.37 10.29
N SER A 110 -4.04 -16.11 9.75
CA SER A 110 -4.73 -14.82 9.87
C SER A 110 -5.37 -14.70 11.25
N PHE A 111 -5.37 -13.50 11.81
CA PHE A 111 -6.02 -13.20 13.07
C PHE A 111 -7.19 -12.22 12.89
N GLU A 112 -8.33 -12.55 13.50
CA GLU A 112 -9.43 -11.60 13.69
C GLU A 112 -9.17 -10.82 14.97
N ILE A 113 -9.05 -9.49 14.86
CA ILE A 113 -8.65 -8.61 15.96
C ILE A 113 -9.30 -7.23 15.78
N GLU A 114 -9.77 -6.65 16.88
CA GLU A 114 -10.34 -5.30 16.90
C GLU A 114 -9.25 -4.21 16.71
N PRO A 115 -9.59 -3.03 16.17
CA PRO A 115 -8.60 -1.96 15.91
C PRO A 115 -7.79 -1.55 17.14
N GLN A 116 -8.43 -1.41 18.32
CA GLN A 116 -7.73 -1.09 19.56
C GLN A 116 -6.70 -2.17 19.94
N SER A 117 -7.10 -3.44 19.89
CA SER A 117 -6.21 -4.56 20.21
C SER A 117 -5.03 -4.66 19.23
N MET A 118 -5.24 -4.31 17.95
CA MET A 118 -4.16 -4.24 16.98
C MET A 118 -3.23 -3.06 17.27
N ALA A 119 -3.74 -1.90 17.66
CA ALA A 119 -2.93 -0.75 18.06
C ALA A 119 -2.09 -1.07 19.30
N ASP A 120 -2.67 -1.73 20.30
CA ASP A 120 -1.96 -2.21 21.50
C ASP A 120 -0.84 -3.19 21.12
N LEU A 121 -1.13 -4.16 20.25
CA LEU A 121 -0.14 -5.13 19.75
C LEU A 121 1.01 -4.42 19.03
N LEU A 122 0.70 -3.46 18.17
CA LEU A 122 1.69 -2.69 17.42
C LEU A 122 2.57 -1.85 18.36
N GLU A 123 1.99 -1.19 19.36
CA GLU A 123 2.73 -0.46 20.40
C GLU A 123 3.71 -1.39 21.15
N TYR A 124 3.26 -2.60 21.50
CA TYR A 124 4.16 -3.60 22.08
C TYR A 124 5.28 -4.01 21.12
N MET A 125 4.99 -4.22 19.84
CA MET A 125 6.01 -4.56 18.85
C MET A 125 7.06 -3.46 18.67
N HIS A 126 6.67 -2.19 18.76
CA HIS A 126 7.62 -1.06 18.77
C HIS A 126 8.54 -1.07 20.00
N SER A 127 8.09 -1.63 21.12
CA SER A 127 8.88 -1.73 22.35
C SER A 127 9.84 -2.92 22.40
N LEU A 128 9.86 -3.80 21.39
CA LEU A 128 10.77 -4.94 21.33
C LEU A 128 12.22 -4.55 21.00
N ASN A 129 12.41 -3.35 20.44
CA ASN A 129 13.69 -2.88 19.91
C ASN A 129 14.59 -2.25 20.99
#